data_AF-A0A9P7C1B9-F1
#
_entry.id   AF-A0A9P7C1B9-F1
#
_cell.length_a   1.000
_cell.length_b   1.000
_cell.length_c   1.000
_cell.angle_alpha   90.00
_cell.angle_beta   90.00
_cell.angle_gamma   90.00
#
_symmetry.space_group_name_H-M   'P 1'
#
loop_
_entity.id
_entity.type
_entity.pdbx_description
1 polymer ?
#
loop_
_entity_poly.entity_id
_entity_poly.type
_entity_poly.pdbx_seq_one_letter_code
_entity_poly.pdbx_strand_id
1 'polypeptide(L)'
;MSQPEFVTLVNRCFLYESCTTNYTTPQNLRVHLHTSHNFVFPNRLKIKRRRNNKLFWYTPYPCNDERIKKHFACPCCTAHFDNLNSLSNHFNTDHEDYLPVDEPRPLSFSSGSVSSCSNANTSSSSNMLPNELSLSDDQHNSLNITATIFMDNHQDQDSTEVGIKRNHDETLLPDTVSFEPPQGDRLTVRDFDVSEALYQMQLLL
;
A
#
# COMPACT_ATOMS: atom_id res chain seq x y z
N MET A 1 32.22 14.26 -5.47
CA MET A 1 31.16 13.28 -5.13
C MET A 1 29.87 13.77 -5.76
N SER A 2 28.99 12.88 -6.21
CA SER A 2 27.64 13.27 -6.65
C SER A 2 26.82 13.79 -5.47
N GLN A 3 25.92 14.73 -5.72
CA GLN A 3 24.88 15.12 -4.76
C GLN A 3 23.79 14.04 -4.72
N PRO A 4 23.09 13.86 -3.58
CA PRO A 4 21.95 12.95 -3.51
C PRO A 4 20.77 13.50 -4.32
N GLU A 5 20.03 12.59 -4.95
CA GLU A 5 18.86 12.89 -5.76
C GLU A 5 17.61 13.03 -4.88
N PHE A 6 16.81 14.06 -5.12
CA PHE A 6 15.56 14.30 -4.40
C PHE A 6 14.44 13.47 -5.04
N VAL A 7 13.78 12.63 -4.24
CA VAL A 7 12.83 11.62 -4.72
C VAL A 7 11.52 11.66 -3.92
N THR A 8 10.41 11.87 -4.62
CA THR A 8 9.07 11.49 -4.15
C THR A 8 8.84 10.01 -4.47
N LEU A 9 8.35 9.24 -3.50
CA LEU A 9 7.95 7.85 -3.70
C LEU A 9 6.45 7.76 -4.05
N VAL A 10 6.15 7.08 -5.16
CA VAL A 10 4.78 6.86 -5.65
C VAL A 10 4.45 5.37 -5.53
N ASN A 11 3.38 5.03 -4.82
CA ASN A 11 2.83 3.67 -4.85
C ASN A 11 1.77 3.64 -5.96
N ARG A 12 2.03 2.97 -7.09
CA ARG A 12 1.10 2.88 -8.22
C ARG A 12 0.97 1.42 -8.64
N CYS A 13 -0.18 1.04 -9.21
CA CYS A 13 -0.25 -0.27 -9.88
C CYS A 13 0.71 -0.30 -11.09
N PHE A 14 1.28 -1.48 -11.34
CA PHE A 14 2.23 -1.77 -12.40
C PHE A 14 1.71 -2.85 -13.37
N LEU A 15 0.42 -3.19 -13.28
CA LEU A 15 -0.23 -4.27 -14.02
C LEU A 15 -1.32 -3.69 -14.93
N TYR A 16 -1.18 -3.91 -16.24
CA TYR A 16 -2.06 -3.42 -17.31
C TYR A 16 -2.12 -1.88 -17.44
N GLU A 17 -2.16 -1.38 -18.67
CA GLU A 17 -2.19 0.08 -18.93
C GLU A 17 -3.48 0.74 -18.43
N SER A 18 -4.56 -0.03 -18.30
CA SER A 18 -5.84 0.40 -17.71
C SER A 18 -5.76 0.71 -16.21
N CYS A 19 -4.78 0.17 -15.48
CA CYS A 19 -4.68 0.34 -14.03
C CYS A 19 -3.81 1.53 -13.61
N THR A 20 -4.26 2.74 -13.91
CA THR A 20 -3.48 3.98 -13.66
C THR A 20 -3.54 4.47 -12.20
N THR A 21 -4.07 3.68 -11.27
CA THR A 21 -4.35 4.08 -9.88
C THR A 21 -3.10 4.30 -9.03
N ASN A 22 -3.07 5.42 -8.30
CA ASN A 22 -2.01 5.78 -7.36
C ASN A 22 -2.54 5.73 -5.91
N TYR A 23 -1.71 5.26 -4.99
CA TYR A 23 -2.07 4.97 -3.60
C TYR A 23 -1.17 5.74 -2.62
N THR A 24 -1.78 6.28 -1.56
CA THR A 24 -1.09 7.03 -0.50
C THR A 24 -0.14 6.18 0.32
N THR A 25 -0.35 4.85 0.38
CA THR A 25 0.50 3.92 1.15
C THR A 25 0.81 2.63 0.37
N PRO A 26 1.93 1.95 0.69
CA PRO A 26 2.20 0.60 0.20
C PRO A 26 1.14 -0.43 0.60
N GLN A 27 0.45 -0.26 1.74
CA GLN A 27 -0.60 -1.18 2.19
C GLN A 27 -1.81 -1.10 1.27
N ASN A 28 -2.24 0.12 0.89
CA ASN A 28 -3.39 0.30 0.01
C ASN A 28 -3.12 -0.26 -1.39
N LEU A 29 -1.87 -0.12 -1.88
CA LEU A 29 -1.43 -0.78 -3.12
C LEU A 29 -1.50 -2.31 -3.02
N ARG A 30 -1.04 -2.92 -1.91
CA ARG A 30 -1.16 -4.39 -1.72
C ARG A 30 -2.61 -4.87 -1.66
N VAL A 31 -3.49 -4.15 -0.97
CA VAL A 31 -4.93 -4.48 -0.92
C VAL A 31 -5.52 -4.48 -2.33
N HIS A 32 -5.20 -3.48 -3.15
CA HIS A 32 -5.63 -3.44 -4.54
C HIS A 32 -5.02 -4.56 -5.41
N LEU A 33 -3.72 -4.84 -5.30
CA LEU A 33 -3.07 -5.95 -6.03
C LEU A 33 -3.71 -7.31 -5.67
N HIS A 34 -4.11 -7.50 -4.41
CA HIS A 34 -4.85 -8.66 -3.97
C HIS A 34 -6.28 -8.72 -4.56
N THR A 35 -7.08 -7.66 -4.41
CA THR A 35 -8.51 -7.67 -4.80
C THR A 35 -8.76 -7.53 -6.30
N SER A 36 -7.84 -6.91 -7.04
CA SER A 36 -8.02 -6.55 -8.45
C SER A 36 -7.15 -7.37 -9.40
N HIS A 37 -6.10 -8.02 -8.88
CA HIS A 37 -5.13 -8.77 -9.67
C HIS A 37 -4.77 -10.14 -9.06
N ASN A 38 -5.42 -10.57 -7.97
CA ASN A 38 -5.25 -11.88 -7.31
C ASN A 38 -3.86 -12.16 -6.71
N PHE A 39 -3.10 -11.13 -6.32
CA PHE A 39 -1.77 -11.29 -5.69
C PHE A 39 -1.89 -11.74 -4.22
N VAL A 40 -1.10 -12.73 -3.81
CA VAL A 40 -1.16 -13.31 -2.47
C VAL A 40 -0.06 -12.71 -1.58
N PHE A 41 -0.45 -11.86 -0.62
CA PHE A 41 0.50 -11.26 0.33
C PHE A 41 0.38 -11.88 1.73
N PRO A 42 1.49 -12.14 2.45
CA PRO A 42 1.43 -12.63 3.82
C PRO A 42 0.95 -11.53 4.78
N ASN A 43 0.12 -11.93 5.76
CA ASN A 43 -0.54 -11.04 6.73
C ASN A 43 0.37 -10.04 7.47
N ARG A 44 1.70 -10.28 7.55
CA ARG A 44 2.69 -9.38 8.16
C ARG A 44 4.02 -9.34 7.39
N LEU A 45 4.11 -8.47 6.38
CA LEU A 45 5.37 -8.15 5.71
C LEU A 45 6.31 -7.32 6.62
N LYS A 46 7.50 -7.86 6.94
CA LYS A 46 8.52 -7.20 7.78
C LYS A 46 9.40 -6.21 6.97
N ILE A 47 8.77 -5.18 6.40
CA ILE A 47 9.45 -4.20 5.53
C ILE A 47 10.30 -3.23 6.35
N LYS A 48 11.59 -3.07 6.00
CA LYS A 48 12.47 -2.04 6.59
C LYS A 48 12.04 -0.65 6.12
N ARG A 49 11.92 0.32 7.04
CA ARG A 49 11.62 1.72 6.69
C ARG A 49 12.73 2.32 5.82
N ARG A 50 12.37 2.85 4.64
CA ARG A 50 13.27 3.62 3.77
C ARG A 50 13.79 4.86 4.52
N ARG A 51 15.10 5.13 4.42
CA ARG A 51 15.80 6.27 5.05
C ARG A 51 16.73 6.94 4.03
N ASN A 52 16.87 8.27 4.14
CA ASN A 52 17.76 9.07 3.29
C ASN A 52 19.19 8.50 3.35
N ASN A 53 19.87 8.51 2.20
CA ASN A 53 21.18 7.90 2.02
C ASN A 53 22.04 8.73 1.04
N LYS A 54 23.20 8.21 0.64
CA LYS A 54 24.16 8.92 -0.24
C LYS A 54 23.66 9.12 -1.68
N LEU A 55 22.68 8.33 -2.12
CA LEU A 55 22.12 8.38 -3.47
C LEU A 55 20.77 9.10 -3.50
N PHE A 56 19.92 8.89 -2.49
CA PHE A 56 18.53 9.37 -2.49
C PHE A 56 18.14 10.06 -1.19
N TRP A 57 17.52 11.24 -1.31
CA TRP A 57 16.82 11.95 -0.24
C TRP A 57 15.31 11.90 -0.52
N TYR A 58 14.56 11.23 0.36
CA TYR A 58 13.13 11.02 0.17
C TYR A 58 12.33 12.23 0.66
N THR A 59 11.45 12.75 -0.19
CA THR A 59 10.51 13.82 0.18
C THR A 59 9.20 13.20 0.71
N PRO A 60 8.63 13.69 1.83
CA PRO A 60 7.46 13.08 2.46
C PRO A 60 6.15 13.36 1.71
N TYR A 61 6.11 14.41 0.88
CA TYR A 61 4.95 14.84 0.11
C TYR A 61 5.28 14.93 -1.37
N PRO A 62 4.32 14.64 -2.27
CA PRO A 62 4.49 14.87 -3.70
C PRO A 62 4.56 16.38 -3.98
N CYS A 63 5.72 16.83 -4.43
CA CYS A 63 5.92 18.18 -4.93
C CYS A 63 5.94 18.17 -6.47
N ASN A 64 5.65 19.33 -7.08
CA ASN A 64 5.74 19.55 -8.52
C ASN A 64 6.98 20.39 -8.91
N ASP A 65 7.98 20.44 -8.03
CA ASP A 65 9.32 20.98 -8.33
C ASP A 65 10.06 20.01 -9.25
N GLU A 66 10.54 20.50 -10.40
CA GLU A 66 11.24 19.71 -11.42
C GLU A 66 12.54 19.05 -10.89
N ARG A 67 13.09 19.56 -9.79
CA ARG A 67 14.27 18.99 -9.11
C ARG A 67 13.95 17.74 -8.30
N ILE A 68 12.67 17.44 -8.07
CA ILE A 68 12.19 16.30 -7.28
C ILE A 68 11.61 15.25 -8.23
N LYS A 69 12.38 14.19 -8.48
CA LYS A 69 11.94 13.06 -9.32
C LYS A 69 10.89 12.22 -8.61
N LYS A 70 10.06 11.52 -9.41
CA LYS A 70 9.00 10.62 -8.92
C LYS A 70 9.44 9.19 -9.21
N HIS A 71 9.71 8.39 -8.18
CA HIS A 71 10.08 6.98 -8.31
C HIS A 71 8.94 6.07 -7.83
N PHE A 72 8.64 5.04 -8.60
CA PHE A 72 7.66 4.00 -8.27
C PHE A 72 8.24 3.07 -7.21
N ALA A 73 7.59 3.01 -6.04
CA ALA A 73 8.07 2.28 -4.88
C ALA A 73 7.55 0.85 -4.87
N CYS A 74 8.44 -0.13 -4.65
CA CYS A 74 8.01 -1.51 -4.44
C CYS A 74 7.15 -1.62 -3.17
N PRO A 75 5.99 -2.28 -3.22
CA PRO A 75 5.13 -2.46 -2.04
C PRO A 75 5.68 -3.46 -1.02
N CYS A 76 6.63 -4.34 -1.37
CA CYS A 76 7.09 -5.43 -0.49
C CYS A 76 8.49 -5.23 0.11
N CYS A 77 9.38 -4.48 -0.55
CA CYS A 77 10.74 -4.24 -0.08
C CYS A 77 11.09 -2.74 -0.01
N THR A 78 12.39 -2.40 0.09
CA THR A 78 12.88 -1.01 0.08
C THR A 78 13.14 -0.46 -1.32
N ALA A 79 13.17 -1.27 -2.37
CA ALA A 79 13.49 -0.85 -3.74
C ALA A 79 12.49 0.16 -4.31
N HIS A 80 12.93 0.97 -5.26
CA HIS A 80 12.12 1.92 -6.01
C HIS A 80 12.79 2.19 -7.36
N PHE A 81 12.02 2.59 -8.36
CA PHE A 81 12.50 2.71 -9.73
C PHE A 81 11.98 3.99 -10.39
N ASP A 82 12.72 4.49 -11.37
CA ASP A 82 12.31 5.60 -12.22
C ASP A 82 11.06 5.27 -13.07
N ASN A 83 10.96 4.03 -13.55
CA ASN A 83 9.95 3.57 -14.50
C ASN A 83 9.11 2.41 -13.94
N LEU A 84 7.83 2.33 -14.34
CA LEU A 84 6.92 1.25 -13.96
C LEU A 84 7.38 -0.13 -14.45
N ASN A 85 7.95 -0.22 -15.65
CA ASN A 85 8.43 -1.48 -16.22
C ASN A 85 9.57 -2.06 -15.37
N SER A 86 10.48 -1.20 -14.88
CA SER A 86 11.54 -1.58 -13.94
C SER A 86 10.99 -2.11 -12.62
N LEU A 87 9.92 -1.49 -12.09
CA LEU A 87 9.21 -1.98 -10.89
C LEU A 87 8.51 -3.33 -11.15
N SER A 88 7.81 -3.48 -12.27
CA SER A 88 7.13 -4.74 -12.63
C SER A 88 8.12 -5.88 -12.80
N ASN A 89 9.25 -5.64 -13.48
CA ASN A 89 10.29 -6.66 -13.65
C ASN A 89 10.87 -7.07 -12.30
N HIS A 90 11.24 -6.11 -11.44
CA HIS A 90 11.71 -6.39 -10.08
C HIS A 90 10.69 -7.17 -9.24
N PHE A 91 9.39 -6.86 -9.34
CA PHE A 91 8.39 -7.61 -8.60
C PHE A 91 8.32 -9.06 -9.10
N ASN A 92 8.34 -9.26 -10.42
CA ASN A 92 8.26 -10.59 -11.03
C ASN A 92 9.51 -11.45 -10.78
N THR A 93 10.69 -10.86 -10.55
CA THR A 93 11.93 -11.61 -10.23
C THR A 93 12.19 -11.79 -8.74
N ASP A 94 11.88 -10.79 -7.90
CA ASP A 94 12.31 -10.75 -6.51
C ASP A 94 11.17 -11.10 -5.54
N HIS A 95 9.93 -11.14 -6.03
CA HIS A 95 8.69 -11.35 -5.26
C HIS A 95 7.76 -12.38 -5.93
N GLU A 96 8.33 -13.40 -6.59
CA GLU A 96 7.64 -14.52 -7.24
C GLU A 96 6.61 -15.19 -6.31
N ASP A 97 6.95 -15.37 -5.03
CA ASP A 97 6.10 -15.90 -3.94
C ASP A 97 4.73 -15.21 -3.79
N TYR A 98 4.56 -13.99 -4.32
CA TYR A 98 3.33 -13.18 -4.19
C TYR A 98 2.57 -13.00 -5.49
N LEU A 99 3.06 -13.57 -6.60
CA LEU A 99 2.34 -13.57 -7.87
C LEU A 99 1.02 -14.34 -7.75
N PRO A 100 0.04 -14.09 -8.63
CA PRO A 100 -1.17 -14.90 -8.69
C PRO A 100 -0.79 -16.35 -8.99
N VAL A 101 -1.19 -17.27 -8.14
CA VAL A 101 -1.13 -18.69 -8.46
C VAL A 101 -2.15 -18.94 -9.57
N ASP A 102 -1.69 -19.41 -10.72
CA ASP A 102 -2.56 -20.01 -11.74
C ASP A 102 -3.19 -21.27 -11.15
N GLU A 103 -4.36 -21.09 -10.52
CA GLU A 103 -5.21 -22.17 -10.00
C GLU A 103 -5.36 -23.25 -11.09
N PRO A 104 -4.85 -24.48 -10.88
CA PRO A 104 -4.87 -25.51 -11.91
C PRO A 104 -6.32 -25.94 -12.12
N ARG A 105 -6.93 -25.35 -13.17
CA ARG A 105 -8.30 -25.53 -13.66
C ARG A 105 -8.88 -26.88 -13.21
N PRO A 106 -9.94 -26.90 -12.38
CA PRO A 106 -10.31 -28.05 -11.57
C PRO A 106 -10.37 -29.33 -12.40
N LEU A 107 -9.53 -30.30 -12.04
CA LEU A 107 -9.42 -31.58 -12.73
C LEU A 107 -10.80 -32.22 -12.79
N SER A 108 -11.34 -32.34 -14.00
CA SER A 108 -12.61 -33.01 -14.23
C SER A 108 -12.49 -34.44 -13.68
N PHE A 109 -13.33 -34.80 -12.70
CA PHE A 109 -13.33 -36.12 -12.09
C PHE A 109 -13.62 -37.18 -13.15
N SER A 110 -12.55 -37.77 -13.68
CA SER A 110 -12.62 -38.73 -14.77
C SER A 110 -13.03 -40.11 -14.25
N SER A 111 -14.32 -40.26 -13.91
CA SER A 111 -14.96 -41.55 -13.70
C SER A 111 -14.80 -42.39 -14.97
N GLY A 112 -13.78 -43.25 -14.99
CA GLY A 112 -13.40 -43.98 -16.20
C GLY A 112 -14.33 -45.14 -16.53
N SER A 113 -14.46 -45.46 -17.81
CA SER A 113 -14.73 -46.83 -18.30
C SER A 113 -14.48 -46.98 -19.80
N VAL A 114 -13.56 -47.89 -20.13
CA VAL A 114 -13.39 -48.71 -21.35
C VAL A 114 -13.37 -48.08 -22.76
N SER A 115 -12.54 -48.67 -23.61
CA SER A 115 -12.28 -48.27 -25.01
C SER A 115 -13.31 -48.80 -26.01
N SER A 116 -13.56 -48.04 -27.08
CA SER A 116 -13.69 -48.54 -28.47
C SER A 116 -13.61 -47.38 -29.47
N CYS A 117 -13.53 -47.67 -30.77
CA CYS A 117 -12.88 -46.79 -31.75
C CYS A 117 -13.75 -46.28 -32.92
N SER A 118 -13.29 -45.16 -33.49
CA SER A 118 -13.40 -44.72 -34.90
C SER A 118 -14.76 -44.34 -35.52
N ASN A 119 -14.89 -43.03 -35.82
CA ASN A 119 -15.39 -42.37 -37.05
C ASN A 119 -16.62 -42.98 -37.79
N ALA A 120 -17.64 -42.20 -38.19
CA ALA A 120 -17.53 -41.06 -39.12
C ALA A 120 -18.90 -40.34 -39.33
N ASN A 121 -18.96 -39.38 -40.27
CA ASN A 121 -20.15 -38.78 -40.90
C ASN A 121 -20.95 -37.75 -40.04
N THR A 122 -21.49 -36.62 -40.55
CA THR A 122 -21.12 -35.63 -41.60
C THR A 122 -22.11 -34.44 -41.54
N SER A 123 -21.76 -33.31 -42.17
CA SER A 123 -22.68 -32.31 -42.79
C SER A 123 -23.67 -31.47 -41.93
N SER A 124 -23.32 -30.17 -41.84
CA SER A 124 -24.15 -29.01 -42.30
C SER A 124 -25.13 -28.26 -41.37
N SER A 125 -24.94 -26.92 -41.36
CA SER A 125 -25.96 -25.85 -41.26
C SER A 125 -26.72 -25.62 -39.92
N SER A 126 -27.04 -24.39 -39.50
CA SER A 126 -26.80 -23.05 -40.10
C SER A 126 -27.10 -21.87 -39.15
N ASN A 127 -26.46 -20.71 -39.41
CA ASN A 127 -27.00 -19.33 -39.36
C ASN A 127 -27.63 -18.75 -38.05
N MET A 128 -26.96 -17.76 -37.43
CA MET A 128 -27.36 -16.32 -37.33
C MET A 128 -26.82 -15.58 -36.08
N LEU A 129 -26.10 -14.49 -36.34
CA LEU A 129 -26.08 -13.21 -35.59
C LEU A 129 -27.24 -12.32 -36.15
N PRO A 130 -27.66 -11.16 -35.56
CA PRO A 130 -26.80 -10.14 -34.93
C PRO A 130 -27.42 -9.29 -33.77
N ASN A 131 -26.81 -8.13 -33.55
CA ASN A 131 -27.26 -6.90 -32.87
C ASN A 131 -27.01 -6.71 -31.36
N GLU A 132 -25.91 -6.00 -31.06
CA GLU A 132 -25.93 -4.56 -30.72
C GLU A 132 -27.14 -4.00 -29.94
N LEU A 133 -26.84 -3.41 -28.77
CA LEU A 133 -27.51 -2.19 -28.31
C LEU A 133 -26.62 -1.44 -27.30
N SER A 134 -26.21 -0.23 -27.63
CA SER A 134 -25.53 0.69 -26.69
C SER A 134 -26.56 1.52 -25.92
N LEU A 135 -26.23 1.91 -24.68
CA LEU A 135 -26.52 3.25 -24.15
C LEU A 135 -25.72 3.49 -22.84
N SER A 136 -25.47 4.76 -22.56
CA SER A 136 -24.67 5.26 -21.44
C SER A 136 -25.49 5.37 -20.14
N ASP A 137 -24.82 5.51 -19.00
CA ASP A 137 -25.03 6.70 -18.16
C ASP A 137 -23.91 6.89 -17.11
N ASP A 138 -23.69 8.15 -16.73
CA ASP A 138 -22.70 8.54 -15.72
C ASP A 138 -23.20 8.28 -14.28
N GLN A 139 -22.27 7.91 -13.39
CA GLN A 139 -22.32 8.42 -12.01
C GLN A 139 -20.98 8.36 -11.27
N HIS A 140 -20.58 9.51 -10.74
CA HIS A 140 -19.54 9.59 -9.71
C HIS A 140 -20.03 8.88 -8.44
N ASN A 141 -19.22 7.98 -7.87
CA ASN A 141 -19.44 7.51 -6.50
C ASN A 141 -18.13 7.49 -5.71
N SER A 142 -17.94 8.53 -4.90
CA SER A 142 -16.86 8.63 -3.91
C SER A 142 -17.16 7.71 -2.72
N LEU A 143 -16.92 6.41 -2.89
CA LEU A 143 -17.21 5.41 -1.87
C LEU A 143 -16.28 5.55 -0.64
N ASN A 144 -16.78 6.31 0.33
CA ASN A 144 -16.31 6.30 1.71
C ASN A 144 -16.64 4.93 2.33
N ILE A 145 -15.72 3.97 2.25
CA ILE A 145 -15.95 2.63 2.81
C ILE A 145 -15.63 2.63 4.31
N THR A 146 -16.65 2.29 5.11
CA THR A 146 -16.60 2.20 6.56
C THR A 146 -15.67 1.07 7.01
N ALA A 147 -14.86 1.30 8.05
CA ALA A 147 -14.00 0.27 8.61
C ALA A 147 -14.82 -0.78 9.39
N THR A 148 -15.13 -1.91 8.74
CA THR A 148 -15.69 -3.09 9.42
C THR A 148 -14.63 -3.74 10.30
N ILE A 149 -14.65 -3.41 11.60
CA ILE A 149 -13.87 -4.11 12.61
C ILE A 149 -14.51 -5.49 12.81
N PHE A 150 -13.87 -6.54 12.30
CA PHE A 150 -14.20 -7.90 12.70
C PHE A 150 -13.79 -8.09 14.16
N MET A 151 -14.78 -8.25 15.03
CA MET A 151 -14.60 -8.87 16.34
C MET A 151 -14.99 -10.33 16.23
N ASP A 152 -14.02 -11.21 16.47
CA ASP A 152 -14.25 -12.63 16.71
C ASP A 152 -13.67 -12.95 18.10
N ASN A 153 -14.33 -13.87 18.81
CA ASN A 153 -14.32 -13.92 20.27
C ASN A 153 -14.21 -15.37 20.76
N HIS A 154 -12.98 -15.87 20.85
CA HIS A 154 -12.72 -17.18 21.44
C HIS A 154 -11.64 -17.17 22.53
N GLN A 155 -12.11 -17.62 23.69
CA GLN A 155 -11.44 -17.94 24.94
C GLN A 155 -11.35 -19.50 25.00
N ASP A 156 -10.38 -20.18 25.61
CA ASP A 156 -9.46 -19.84 26.71
C ASP A 156 -8.13 -20.63 26.60
N GLN A 157 -7.07 -20.17 27.30
CA GLN A 157 -5.88 -20.92 27.80
C GLN A 157 -5.08 -21.88 26.86
N ASP A 158 -3.74 -21.89 26.82
CA ASP A 158 -2.65 -21.16 27.50
C ASP A 158 -1.36 -21.31 26.60
N SER A 159 -0.11 -20.89 26.85
CA SER A 159 0.62 -20.44 28.05
C SER A 159 1.72 -19.40 27.75
N THR A 160 2.08 -18.66 28.80
CA THR A 160 3.40 -18.02 29.04
C THR A 160 4.22 -17.54 27.82
N GLU A 161 3.86 -16.39 27.27
CA GLU A 161 4.72 -15.19 27.34
C GLU A 161 3.90 -13.93 27.02
N VAL A 162 3.22 -13.39 28.03
CA VAL A 162 2.40 -12.18 27.87
C VAL A 162 3.33 -10.97 27.76
N GLY A 163 3.49 -10.47 26.53
CA GLY A 163 4.26 -9.26 26.27
C GLY A 163 3.73 -8.08 27.09
N ILE A 164 4.58 -7.51 27.94
CA ILE A 164 4.22 -6.40 28.84
C ILE A 164 3.82 -5.18 28.00
N LYS A 165 2.52 -5.01 27.81
CA LYS A 165 1.92 -3.79 27.27
C LYS A 165 2.19 -2.68 28.27
N ARG A 166 3.20 -1.85 27.99
CA ARG A 166 3.43 -0.60 28.72
C ARG A 166 2.23 0.30 28.48
N ASN A 167 1.33 0.35 29.45
CA ASN A 167 0.41 1.46 29.60
C ASN A 167 1.29 2.67 29.97
N HIS A 168 1.67 3.46 28.96
CA HIS A 168 2.23 4.78 29.17
C HIS A 168 1.08 5.69 29.62
N ASP A 169 0.71 5.55 30.89
CA ASP A 169 -0.16 6.48 31.61
C ASP A 169 0.65 7.73 31.98
N GLU A 170 1.26 8.33 30.96
CA GLU A 170 2.06 9.55 31.03
C GLU A 170 1.12 10.74 30.78
N THR A 171 0.11 10.88 31.66
CA THR A 171 -0.40 12.21 31.98
C THR A 171 0.74 13.02 32.57
N LEU A 172 1.42 13.77 31.70
CA LEU A 172 2.42 14.76 32.09
C LEU A 172 1.73 15.76 33.03
N LEU A 173 2.02 15.66 34.32
CA LEU A 173 1.62 16.66 35.31
C LEU A 173 2.22 18.01 34.85
N PRO A 174 1.41 19.08 34.70
CA PRO A 174 1.88 20.37 34.19
C PRO A 174 3.15 20.85 34.90
N ASP A 175 3.16 20.65 36.22
CA ASP A 175 4.19 21.06 37.17
C ASP A 175 5.58 20.44 36.94
N THR A 176 5.71 19.43 36.06
CA THR A 176 6.99 18.78 35.75
C THR A 176 7.67 19.29 34.46
N VAL A 177 6.97 20.11 33.66
CA VAL A 177 7.53 20.70 32.43
C VAL A 177 7.97 22.14 32.71
N SER A 178 9.19 22.31 33.23
CA SER A 178 9.79 23.63 33.38
C SER A 178 10.39 24.12 32.07
N PHE A 179 9.83 25.18 31.51
CA PHE A 179 10.42 25.94 30.41
C PHE A 179 11.48 26.90 30.98
N GLU A 180 12.74 26.70 30.61
CA GLU A 180 13.78 27.69 30.90
C GLU A 180 13.50 28.99 30.11
N PRO A 181 13.92 30.17 30.60
CA PRO A 181 13.77 31.42 29.86
C PRO A 181 14.40 31.31 28.46
N PRO A 182 13.80 31.86 27.39
CA PRO A 182 14.26 31.67 26.02
C PRO A 182 15.56 32.45 25.71
N GLN A 183 16.71 31.91 26.15
CA GLN A 183 18.05 32.48 25.96
C GLN A 183 18.75 32.02 24.65
N GLY A 184 17.97 31.62 23.64
CA GLY A 184 18.49 31.02 22.40
C GLY A 184 17.44 30.96 21.29
N ASP A 185 17.35 29.83 20.60
CA ASP A 185 16.42 29.63 19.48
C ASP A 185 14.95 29.76 19.93
N ARG A 186 14.25 30.79 19.40
CA ARG A 186 12.83 31.05 19.69
C ARG A 186 11.93 30.47 18.60
N LEU A 187 10.93 29.70 18.99
CA LEU A 187 9.95 29.12 18.07
C LEU A 187 8.94 30.19 17.63
N THR A 188 9.22 30.85 16.51
CA THR A 188 8.34 31.85 15.90
C THR A 188 7.47 31.26 14.80
N VAL A 189 6.18 31.61 14.79
CA VAL A 189 5.19 31.16 13.80
C VAL A 189 4.35 32.35 13.37
N ARG A 190 4.57 32.86 12.15
CA ARG A 190 3.90 34.08 11.63
C ARG A 190 3.99 35.25 12.61
N ASP A 191 5.22 35.57 13.00
CA ASP A 191 5.58 36.68 13.90
C ASP A 191 5.05 36.56 15.36
N PHE A 192 4.31 35.49 15.68
CA PHE A 192 3.98 35.10 17.05
C PHE A 192 5.08 34.22 17.66
N ASP A 193 5.54 34.56 18.86
CA ASP A 193 6.60 33.82 19.57
C ASP A 193 5.99 32.79 20.53
N VAL A 194 6.06 31.52 20.13
CA VAL A 194 5.49 30.39 20.88
C VAL A 194 6.33 30.08 22.13
N SER A 195 7.64 30.28 22.06
CA SER A 195 8.55 30.08 23.19
C SER A 195 8.25 31.07 24.32
N GLU A 196 8.07 32.34 23.99
CA GLU A 196 7.66 33.37 24.95
C GLU A 196 6.25 33.08 25.51
N ALA A 197 5.28 32.76 24.66
CA ALA A 197 3.91 32.52 25.10
C ALA A 197 3.79 31.35 26.10
N LEU A 198 4.51 30.24 25.88
CA LEU A 198 4.52 29.10 26.80
C LEU A 198 5.23 29.42 28.12
N TYR A 199 6.33 30.18 28.08
CA TYR A 199 7.03 30.64 29.28
C TYR A 199 6.15 31.58 30.14
N GLN A 200 5.46 32.53 29.51
CA GLN A 200 4.51 33.42 30.19
C GLN A 200 3.31 32.66 30.76
N MET A 201 2.83 31.60 30.10
CA MET A 201 1.78 30.74 30.65
C MET A 201 2.24 29.97 31.90
N GLN A 202 3.50 29.53 31.97
CA GLN A 202 4.02 28.86 33.16
C GLN A 202 4.17 29.81 34.36
N LEU A 203 4.41 31.11 34.13
CA LEU A 203 4.49 32.14 35.18
C LEU A 203 3.11 32.55 35.75
N LEU A 204 2.01 32.00 35.25
CA LEU A 204 0.63 32.34 35.62
C LEU A 204 -0.14 31.16 36.27
N LEU A 205 0.59 30.11 36.66
CA LEU A 205 0.09 28.92 37.38
C LEU A 205 0.61 28.91 38.83
#